data_AF-A0A242CKA9-F1
#
_entry.id   AF-A0A242CKA9-F1
#
_cell.length_a   1.000
_cell.length_b   1.000
_cell.length_c   1.000
_cell.angle_alpha   90.00
_cell.angle_beta   90.00
_cell.angle_gamma   90.00
#
_symmetry.space_group_name_H-M   'P 1'
#
loop_
_entity.id
_entity.type
_entity.pdbx_description
1 polymer ?
#
loop_
_entity_poly.entity_id
_entity_poly.type
_entity_poly.pdbx_seq_one_letter_code
_entity_poly.pdbx_strand_id
1 'polypeptide(L)' 'MTQERRISFIWEKSNYMGYIEKEYENAYLVVVSDPSPDMEEKYTNRMVISKKDCKTTD' A
#
# COMPACT_ATOMS: atom_id res chain seq x y z
N MET A 1 19.01 -8.58 -5.47
CA MET A 1 18.74 -7.31 -4.75
C MET A 1 17.26 -7.06 -4.86
N THR A 2 16.47 -7.44 -3.85
CA THR A 2 15.02 -7.25 -3.88
C THR A 2 14.77 -5.81 -3.45
N GLN A 3 14.63 -4.91 -4.42
CA GLN A 3 14.19 -3.54 -4.12
C GLN A 3 12.80 -3.65 -3.52
N GLU A 4 12.71 -3.48 -2.20
CA GLU A 4 11.45 -3.29 -1.50
C GLU A 4 10.84 -1.99 -2.04
N ARG A 5 9.98 -2.09 -3.06
CA ARG A 5 9.32 -0.93 -3.65
C ARG A 5 8.33 -0.37 -2.63
N ARG A 6 8.80 0.62 -1.88
CA ARG A 6 7.98 1.39 -0.95
C ARG A 6 7.10 2.35 -1.72
N ILE A 7 5.84 2.38 -1.37
CA ILE A 7 4.89 3.33 -1.94
C ILE A 7 4.14 4.05 -0.82
N SER A 8 3.80 5.29 -1.10
CA SER A 8 2.83 6.05 -0.30
C SER A 8 1.50 6.09 -1.03
N PHE A 9 0.42 5.98 -0.27
CA PHE A 9 -0.94 6.02 -0.79
C PHE A 9 -1.88 6.70 0.20
N ILE A 10 -2.97 7.27 -0.31
CA ILE A 10 -3.95 7.96 0.51
C ILE A 10 -5.15 7.04 0.72
N TRP A 11 -5.52 6.81 1.98
CA TRP A 11 -6.73 6.08 2.38
C TRP A 11 -7.48 6.85 3.45
N GLU A 12 -8.80 7.00 3.33
CA GLU A 12 -9.63 7.78 4.28
C GLU A 12 -9.06 9.19 4.58
N LYS A 13 -8.51 9.87 3.55
CA LYS A 13 -7.83 11.17 3.64
C LYS A 13 -6.53 11.18 4.47
N SER A 14 -6.08 10.03 4.94
CA SER A 14 -4.80 9.85 5.64
C SER A 14 -3.77 9.25 4.69
N ASN A 15 -2.51 9.61 4.86
CA ASN A 15 -1.43 9.12 4.02
C ASN A 15 -0.74 7.96 4.73
N TYR A 16 -0.65 6.82 4.05
CA TYR A 16 -0.06 5.60 4.56
C TYR A 16 1.12 5.19 3.71
N MET A 17 2.02 4.45 4.34
CA MET A 17 3.19 3.89 3.69
C MET A 17 3.14 2.38 3.79
N GLY A 18 3.58 1.75 2.71
CA GLY A 18 3.73 0.31 2.67
C GLY A 18 4.67 -0.11 1.57
N TYR A 19 4.80 -1.42 1.41
CA TYR A 19 5.60 -2.01 0.35
C TYR A 19 4.73 -2.85 -0.58
N ILE A 20 5.09 -2.88 -1.85
CA ILE A 20 4.38 -3.69 -2.83
C ILE A 20 4.71 -5.17 -2.57
N GLU A 21 3.72 -5.93 -2.11
CA GLU A 21 3.80 -7.39 -2.02
C GLU A 21 3.54 -8.04 -3.37
N LYS A 22 2.59 -7.50 -4.15
CA LYS A 22 2.26 -8.00 -5.47
C LYS A 22 1.84 -6.88 -6.40
N GLU A 23 2.34 -6.90 -7.63
CA GLU A 23 1.93 -5.97 -8.66
C GLU A 23 0.83 -6.61 -9.54
N TYR A 24 -0.25 -5.87 -9.77
CA TYR A 24 -1.28 -6.18 -10.75
C TYR A 24 -1.17 -5.23 -11.94
N GLU A 25 -1.97 -5.49 -12.98
CA GLU A 25 -1.97 -4.67 -14.19
C GLU A 25 -2.28 -3.19 -13.89
N ASN A 26 -3.33 -2.94 -13.11
CA ASN A 26 -3.82 -1.59 -12.77
C ASN A 26 -3.78 -1.25 -11.27
N ALA A 27 -3.26 -2.14 -10.44
CA ALA A 27 -3.19 -1.95 -8.99
C ALA A 27 -1.92 -2.56 -8.38
N TYR A 28 -1.65 -2.23 -7.13
CA TYR A 28 -0.63 -2.84 -6.29
C TYR A 28 -1.29 -3.43 -5.05
N LEU A 29 -0.92 -4.66 -4.71
CA LEU A 29 -1.11 -5.20 -3.37
C LEU A 29 0.00 -4.64 -2.49
N VAL A 30 -0.40 -3.82 -1.54
CA VAL A 30 0.47 -3.11 -0.63
C VAL A 30 0.29 -3.70 0.74
N VAL A 31 1.39 -4.08 1.38
CA VAL A 31 1.37 -4.38 2.81
C VAL A 31 1.72 -3.09 3.53
N VAL A 32 0.78 -2.63 4.35
CA VAL A 32 0.90 -1.39 5.11
C VAL A 32 1.86 -1.63 6.27
N SER A 33 2.89 -0.80 6.39
CA SER A 33 3.88 -0.94 7.47
C SER A 33 3.39 -0.38 8.80
N ASP A 34 2.54 0.65 8.76
CA ASP A 34 1.90 1.27 9.92
C ASP A 34 0.37 1.30 9.69
N PRO A 35 -0.29 0.14 9.83
CA PRO A 35 -1.73 0.04 9.65
C PRO A 35 -2.48 0.70 10.81
N SER A 36 -3.63 1.30 10.54
CA SER A 36 -4.56 1.69 11.60
C SER A 36 -5.30 0.46 12.15
N PRO A 37 -5.89 0.53 13.34
CA PRO A 37 -6.69 -0.58 13.91
C PRO A 37 -7.78 -1.08 12.93
N ASP A 38 -8.41 -0.15 12.21
CA ASP A 38 -9.38 -0.49 11.16
C ASP A 38 -8.75 -1.28 10.00
N MET A 39 -7.51 -0.97 9.60
CA MET A 39 -6.79 -1.71 8.56
C MET A 39 -6.37 -3.10 9.02
N GLU A 40 -5.94 -3.24 10.28
CA GLU A 40 -5.61 -4.53 10.88
C GLU A 40 -6.83 -5.44 10.93
N GLU A 41 -7.93 -4.95 11.49
CA GLU A 41 -9.14 -5.75 11.70
C GLU A 41 -9.88 -6.07 10.40
N LYS A 42 -9.99 -5.11 9.48
CA LYS A 42 -10.82 -5.28 8.26
C LYS A 42 -10.03 -5.75 7.04
N TYR A 43 -8.74 -5.41 6.97
CA TYR A 43 -7.93 -5.60 5.77
C TYR A 43 -6.65 -6.41 6.00
N THR A 44 -6.40 -6.88 7.23
CA THR A 44 -5.24 -7.74 7.55
C THR A 44 -3.92 -7.10 7.08
N ASN A 45 -3.81 -5.77 7.19
CA ASN A 45 -2.63 -4.99 6.78
C ASN A 45 -2.32 -5.03 5.28
N ARG A 46 -3.24 -5.54 4.47
CA ARG A 46 -3.08 -5.68 3.02
C ARG A 46 -4.11 -4.84 2.30
N MET A 47 -3.63 -3.93 1.49
CA MET A 47 -4.46 -3.02 0.74
C MET A 47 -4.19 -3.15 -0.75
N VAL A 48 -5.26 -3.25 -1.53
CA VAL A 48 -5.17 -3.16 -2.99
C VAL A 48 -5.38 -1.71 -3.35
N ILE A 49 -4.32 -1.05 -3.80
CA ILE A 49 -4.35 0.36 -4.19
C ILE A 49 -4.14 0.47 -5.70
N SER A 50 -4.97 1.24 -6.38
CA SER A 50 -4.83 1.51 -7.80
C SER A 50 -3.52 2.23 -8.10
N LYS A 51 -2.84 1.89 -9.21
CA LYS A 51 -1.58 2.54 -9.61
C LYS A 51 -1.71 4.06 -9.75
N LYS A 52 -2.92 4.56 -10.05
CA LYS A 52 -3.25 5.98 -10.17
C LYS A 52 -3.20 6.73 -8.83
N ASP A 53 -3.47 6.03 -7.73
CA ASP A 53 -3.56 6.58 -6.38
C ASP A 53 -2.28 6.27 -5.56
N CYS A 54 -1.35 5.53 -6.14
CA CYS A 54 -0.04 5.24 -5.55
C CYS A 54 1.00 6.26 -6.00
N LYS A 55 1.81 6.72 -5.05
CA LYS A 55 3.06 7.42 -5.35
C LYS A 55 4.23 6.50 -5.02
N THR A 56 4.91 6.03 -6.07
CA THR A 56 6.20 5.37 -5.94
C THR A 56 7.23 6.43 -5.55
N THR A 57 7.96 6.19 -4.48
CA THR A 57 9.10 7.03 -4.13
C THR A 57 10.30 6.39 -4.83
N ASP A 58 10.79 7.02 -5.89
CA ASP A 58 11.98 6.60 -6.65
C ASP A 58 13.26 6.84 -5.83
#